data_AF-A0A7K1UG87-F1
#
_entry.id   AF-A0A7K1UG87-F1
#
_cell.length_a   1.000
_cell.length_b   1.000
_cell.length_c   1.000
_cell.angle_alpha   90.00
_cell.angle_beta   90.00
_cell.angle_gamma   90.00
#
_symmetry.space_group_name_H-M   'P 1'
#
loop_
_entity.id
_entity.type
_entity.pdbx_description
1 polymer ?
#
loop_
_entity_poly.entity_id
_entity_poly.type
_entity_poly.pdbx_seq_one_letter_code
_entity_poly.pdbx_strand_id
1 'polypeptide(L)'
;MADLTIRNATLITEPGASPLPGAALEMRSGVITRISQGALPTQGEEYDAAGSVVVPGFWNCHVHLTEPQWARAAKAPAGALQPDLDGMFLARGFTAAVDLGSDPRSTNAVKARVASGELAGPRLLSAGAGIYPPRGLPFYVRDEIPRYVRMMIPQPRGATGARMAVRRSQRNGA
;
A
#
# COMPACT_ATOMS: atom_id res chain seq x y z
N MET A 1 -25.31 -12.54 -6.53
CA MET A 1 -25.33 -13.11 -5.16
C MET A 1 -24.15 -12.50 -4.39
N ALA A 2 -24.11 -12.59 -3.05
CA ALA A 2 -22.91 -12.20 -2.32
C ALA A 2 -21.77 -13.19 -2.62
N ASP A 3 -20.53 -12.69 -2.67
CA ASP A 3 -19.35 -13.53 -2.86
C ASP A 3 -18.78 -13.96 -1.50
N LEU A 4 -18.88 -13.09 -0.48
CA LEU A 4 -18.47 -13.34 0.89
C LEU A 4 -19.46 -12.69 1.87
N THR A 5 -19.85 -13.42 2.90
CA THR A 5 -20.58 -12.92 4.08
C THR A 5 -19.75 -13.14 5.34
N ILE A 6 -19.44 -12.04 6.04
CA ILE A 6 -18.80 -12.07 7.37
C ILE A 6 -19.90 -11.93 8.41
N ARG A 7 -19.93 -12.80 9.43
CA ARG A 7 -20.99 -12.80 10.46
C ARG A 7 -20.43 -12.79 11.89
N ASN A 8 -21.28 -12.40 12.84
CA ASN A 8 -20.99 -12.38 14.29
C ASN A 8 -19.75 -11.54 14.68
N ALA A 9 -19.41 -10.54 13.88
CA ALA A 9 -18.27 -9.67 14.14
C ALA A 9 -18.59 -8.64 15.24
N THR A 10 -17.57 -8.21 15.98
CA THR A 10 -17.57 -6.85 16.53
C THR A 10 -17.01 -5.92 15.47
N LEU A 11 -17.83 -5.06 14.87
CA LEU A 11 -17.40 -4.18 13.78
C LEU A 11 -17.07 -2.77 14.28
N ILE A 12 -15.92 -2.23 13.87
CA ILE A 12 -15.61 -0.80 13.99
C ILE A 12 -15.52 -0.26 12.56
N THR A 13 -16.30 0.76 12.23
CA THR A 13 -16.40 1.26 10.84
C THR A 13 -15.38 2.34 10.52
N GLU A 14 -14.94 3.10 11.52
CA GLU A 14 -14.06 4.24 11.37
C GLU A 14 -13.35 4.59 12.69
N PRO A 15 -12.24 5.35 12.65
CA PRO A 15 -11.55 5.77 13.87
C PRO A 15 -12.47 6.51 14.84
N GLY A 16 -12.51 6.05 16.10
CA GLY A 16 -13.30 6.67 17.17
C GLY A 16 -14.78 6.25 17.21
N ALA A 17 -15.28 5.48 16.25
CA ALA A 17 -16.63 4.93 16.32
C ALA A 17 -16.77 3.89 17.44
N SER A 18 -17.94 3.87 18.07
CA SER A 18 -18.29 2.82 19.03
C SER A 18 -18.36 1.45 18.33
N PRO A 19 -17.81 0.38 18.94
CA PRO A 19 -17.91 -0.96 18.36
C PRO A 19 -19.37 -1.42 18.21
N LEU A 20 -19.69 -2.07 17.09
CA LEU A 20 -20.99 -2.66 16.78
C LEU A 20 -20.93 -4.18 16.99
N PRO A 21 -21.42 -4.72 18.13
CA PRO A 21 -21.39 -6.14 18.39
C PRO A 21 -22.42 -6.91 17.55
N GLY A 22 -22.10 -8.16 17.20
CA GLY A 22 -23.00 -9.05 16.46
C GLY A 22 -23.30 -8.58 15.04
N ALA A 23 -22.37 -7.83 14.44
CA ALA A 23 -22.51 -7.30 13.09
C ALA A 23 -22.26 -8.38 12.02
N ALA A 24 -22.90 -8.17 10.87
CA ALA A 24 -22.67 -8.93 9.64
C ALA A 24 -22.41 -7.99 8.46
N LEU A 25 -21.58 -8.45 7.52
CA LEU A 25 -21.19 -7.73 6.31
C LEU A 25 -21.39 -8.63 5.09
N GLU A 26 -21.96 -8.08 4.01
CA GLU A 26 -22.03 -8.74 2.69
C GLU A 26 -21.09 -8.04 1.70
N MET A 27 -20.24 -8.82 1.05
CA MET A 27 -19.35 -8.35 0.00
C MET A 27 -19.76 -8.90 -1.37
N ARG A 28 -19.69 -8.04 -2.38
CA ARG A 28 -19.86 -8.39 -3.80
C ARG A 28 -18.78 -7.73 -4.62
N SER A 29 -18.04 -8.53 -5.38
CA SER A 29 -16.98 -8.10 -6.29
C SER A 29 -15.97 -7.14 -5.60
N GLY A 30 -15.56 -7.50 -4.38
CA GLY A 30 -14.61 -6.72 -3.57
C GLY A 30 -15.19 -5.47 -2.90
N VAL A 31 -16.50 -5.23 -2.99
CA VAL A 31 -17.18 -4.07 -2.38
C VAL A 31 -18.08 -4.53 -1.25
N ILE A 32 -18.03 -3.85 -0.10
CA ILE A 32 -19.02 -4.02 0.97
C ILE A 32 -20.33 -3.40 0.50
N THR A 33 -21.37 -4.21 0.40
CA THR A 33 -22.67 -3.80 -0.16
C THR A 33 -23.77 -3.72 0.88
N ARG A 34 -23.59 -4.37 2.03
CA ARG A 34 -24.51 -4.32 3.15
C ARG A 34 -23.76 -4.52 4.47
N ILE A 35 -24.18 -3.78 5.48
CA ILE A 35 -23.79 -3.96 6.87
C ILE A 35 -25.09 -4.05 7.67
N SER A 36 -25.16 -4.97 8.64
CA SER A 36 -26.31 -5.13 9.52
C SER A 36 -25.86 -5.45 10.93
N GLN A 37 -26.62 -4.99 11.92
CA GLN A 37 -26.50 -5.45 13.30
C GLN A 37 -27.47 -6.63 13.45
N GLY A 38 -26.93 -7.84 13.63
CA GLY A 38 -27.69 -9.09 13.53
C GLY A 38 -27.49 -9.82 12.20
N ALA A 39 -28.15 -10.97 12.07
CA ALA A 39 -27.92 -11.91 10.97
C ALA A 39 -28.30 -11.32 9.60
N LEU A 40 -27.48 -11.62 8.59
CA LEU A 40 -27.80 -11.44 7.18
C LEU A 40 -28.03 -12.83 6.54
N PRO A 41 -28.89 -12.94 5.52
CA PRO A 41 -28.99 -14.16 4.73
C PRO A 41 -27.60 -14.51 4.18
N THR A 42 -27.15 -15.72 4.44
CA THR A 42 -25.83 -16.15 3.95
C THR A 42 -25.94 -16.60 2.50
N GLN A 43 -25.02 -16.11 1.68
CA GLN A 43 -24.92 -16.35 0.24
C GLN A 43 -23.43 -16.29 -0.11
N GLY A 44 -22.92 -17.25 -0.89
CA GLY A 44 -21.49 -17.30 -1.22
C GLY A 44 -20.64 -17.91 -0.10
N GLU A 45 -19.38 -17.47 0.00
CA GLU A 45 -18.47 -17.89 1.07
C GLU A 45 -18.89 -17.29 2.41
N GLU A 46 -18.73 -18.05 3.50
CA GLU A 46 -19.05 -17.60 4.85
C GLU A 46 -17.82 -17.55 5.73
N TYR A 47 -17.69 -16.46 6.49
CA TYR A 47 -16.68 -16.32 7.53
C TYR A 47 -17.33 -15.95 8.87
N ASP A 48 -17.21 -16.83 9.86
CA ASP A 48 -17.67 -16.57 11.23
C ASP A 48 -16.59 -15.81 12.01
N ALA A 49 -16.84 -14.53 12.25
CA ALA A 49 -15.94 -13.64 12.99
C ALA A 49 -16.30 -13.54 14.48
N ALA A 50 -17.02 -14.52 15.04
CA ALA A 50 -17.32 -14.58 16.47
C ALA A 50 -16.03 -14.46 17.31
N GLY A 51 -16.05 -13.58 18.30
CA GLY A 51 -14.88 -13.28 19.15
C GLY A 51 -13.80 -12.44 18.47
N SER A 52 -13.96 -12.08 17.19
CA SER A 52 -13.05 -11.22 16.44
C SER A 52 -13.59 -9.79 16.31
N VAL A 53 -12.67 -8.85 16.11
CA VAL A 53 -12.99 -7.46 15.78
C VAL A 53 -12.67 -7.24 14.30
N VAL A 54 -13.65 -6.81 13.53
CA VAL A 54 -13.48 -6.43 12.12
C VAL A 54 -13.33 -4.91 12.05
N VAL A 55 -12.28 -4.46 11.35
CA VAL A 55 -11.95 -3.05 11.18
C VAL A 55 -11.66 -2.77 9.70
N PRO A 56 -11.68 -1.51 9.23
CA PRO A 56 -11.23 -1.18 7.90
C PRO A 56 -9.74 -1.50 7.76
N GLY A 57 -9.32 -1.92 6.56
CA GLY A 57 -7.91 -2.18 6.29
C GLY A 57 -7.04 -0.94 6.54
N PHE A 58 -5.86 -1.14 7.11
CA PHE A 58 -4.99 -0.04 7.51
C PHE A 58 -4.27 0.60 6.32
N TRP A 59 -3.89 1.86 6.52
CA TRP A 59 -3.03 2.62 5.64
C TRP A 59 -1.65 2.78 6.28
N ASN A 60 -0.59 2.39 5.58
CA ASN A 60 0.76 2.80 5.94
C ASN A 60 1.18 4.02 5.12
N CYS A 61 1.11 5.20 5.72
CA CYS A 61 1.31 6.47 5.00
C CYS A 61 2.78 6.83 4.77
N HIS A 62 3.74 6.00 5.22
CA HIS A 62 5.16 6.27 5.03
C HIS A 62 5.94 4.96 4.88
N VAL A 63 6.18 4.54 3.64
CA VAL A 63 7.05 3.41 3.33
C VAL A 63 8.14 3.77 2.33
N HIS A 64 9.14 2.89 2.23
CA HIS A 64 10.21 2.93 1.24
C HIS A 64 10.41 1.50 0.70
N LEU A 65 10.38 1.33 -0.62
CA LEU A 65 10.66 0.06 -1.31
C LEU A 65 12.09 0.13 -1.86
N THR A 66 13.07 0.16 -0.95
CA THR A 66 14.49 0.43 -1.28
C THR A 66 15.40 -0.78 -1.15
N GLU A 67 14.93 -1.85 -0.52
CA GLU A 67 15.65 -3.08 -0.33
C GLU A 67 15.89 -3.86 -1.66
N PRO A 68 16.92 -4.72 -1.73
CA PRO A 68 17.35 -5.36 -2.98
C PRO A 68 16.28 -6.17 -3.72
N GLN A 69 15.31 -6.76 -3.01
CA GLN A 69 14.22 -7.52 -3.61
C GLN A 69 13.38 -6.66 -4.58
N TRP A 70 13.18 -5.37 -4.26
CA TRP A 70 12.36 -4.47 -5.06
C TRP A 70 13.06 -4.04 -6.35
N ALA A 71 14.39 -3.96 -6.34
CA ALA A 71 15.18 -3.59 -7.52
C ALA A 71 15.00 -4.53 -8.71
N ARG A 72 14.54 -5.77 -8.45
CA ARG A 72 14.25 -6.78 -9.47
C ARG A 72 12.75 -7.03 -9.67
N ALA A 73 11.87 -6.22 -9.08
CA ALA A 73 10.44 -6.45 -9.05
C ALA A 73 9.80 -6.60 -10.44
N ALA A 74 10.34 -5.96 -11.48
CA ALA A 74 9.83 -6.10 -12.85
C ALA A 74 10.09 -7.48 -13.49
N LYS A 75 11.08 -8.24 -13.00
CA LYS A 75 11.53 -9.50 -13.60
C LYS A 75 11.47 -10.69 -12.63
N ALA A 76 11.37 -10.44 -11.33
CA ALA A 76 11.33 -11.48 -10.33
C ALA A 76 10.06 -12.34 -10.49
N PRO A 77 10.15 -13.68 -10.38
CA PRO A 77 8.97 -14.54 -10.34
C PRO A 77 8.01 -14.11 -9.23
N ALA A 78 6.70 -14.20 -9.48
CA ALA A 78 5.68 -13.75 -8.52
C ALA A 78 5.85 -14.43 -7.14
N GLY A 79 6.02 -15.76 -7.12
CA GLY A 79 6.22 -16.50 -5.87
C GLY A 79 7.50 -16.16 -5.09
N ALA A 80 8.48 -15.51 -5.71
CA ALA A 80 9.67 -15.02 -5.02
C ALA A 80 9.46 -13.62 -4.41
N LEU A 81 8.58 -12.80 -5.00
CA LEU A 81 8.32 -11.44 -4.55
C LEU A 81 7.11 -11.35 -3.58
N GLN A 82 6.16 -12.28 -3.70
CA GLN A 82 4.94 -12.32 -2.89
C GLN A 82 5.23 -12.37 -1.38
N PRO A 83 6.15 -13.20 -0.86
CA PRO A 83 6.44 -13.25 0.57
C PRO A 83 6.97 -11.92 1.13
N ASP A 84 7.75 -11.17 0.34
CA ASP A 84 8.24 -9.85 0.75
C ASP A 84 7.11 -8.83 0.84
N LEU A 85 6.15 -8.88 -0.10
CA LEU A 85 4.95 -8.04 -0.07
C LEU A 85 4.05 -8.37 1.12
N ASP A 86 3.78 -9.65 1.37
CA ASP A 86 2.96 -10.10 2.49
C ASP A 86 3.61 -9.70 3.82
N GLY A 87 4.92 -9.94 3.92
CA GLY A 87 5.75 -9.60 5.06
C GLY A 87 5.92 -8.10 5.29
N MET A 88 5.64 -7.25 4.32
CA MET A 88 5.66 -5.79 4.51
C MET A 88 4.27 -5.23 4.79
N PHE A 89 3.21 -5.81 4.21
CA PHE A 89 1.89 -5.20 4.16
C PHE A 89 0.74 -6.10 4.65
N LEU A 90 0.25 -7.02 3.80
CA LEU A 90 -1.05 -7.67 4.01
C LEU A 90 -1.10 -8.49 5.30
N ALA A 91 -0.01 -9.19 5.66
CA ALA A 91 0.05 -9.96 6.91
C ALA A 91 0.00 -9.08 8.18
N ARG A 92 0.15 -7.76 8.03
CA ARG A 92 0.06 -6.74 9.11
C ARG A 92 -1.23 -5.92 9.02
N GLY A 93 -2.15 -6.27 8.12
CA GLY A 93 -3.42 -5.57 7.92
C GLY A 93 -3.35 -4.29 7.08
N PHE A 94 -2.21 -3.98 6.47
CA PHE A 94 -2.08 -2.82 5.58
C PHE A 94 -2.63 -3.16 4.19
N THR A 95 -3.75 -2.55 3.84
CA THR A 95 -4.41 -2.71 2.52
C THR A 95 -4.13 -1.55 1.57
N ALA A 96 -3.53 -0.47 2.08
CA ALA A 96 -3.03 0.65 1.31
C ALA A 96 -1.69 1.13 1.88
N ALA A 97 -0.80 1.65 1.03
CA ALA A 97 0.43 2.29 1.47
C ALA A 97 0.89 3.41 0.54
N VAL A 98 1.67 4.34 1.10
CA VAL A 98 2.24 5.49 0.39
C VAL A 98 3.76 5.45 0.48
N ASP A 99 4.40 5.19 -0.66
CA ASP A 99 5.86 5.28 -0.82
C ASP A 99 6.28 6.75 -0.98
N LEU A 100 7.13 7.26 -0.08
CA LEU A 100 7.52 8.67 -0.07
C LEU A 100 8.91 8.93 -0.67
N GLY A 101 9.61 7.89 -1.14
CA GLY A 101 10.95 8.09 -1.66
C GLY A 101 11.62 6.78 -2.03
N SER A 102 11.30 6.25 -3.20
CA SER A 102 11.94 5.06 -3.78
C SER A 102 12.28 5.28 -5.25
N ASP A 103 12.99 4.32 -5.86
CA ASP A 103 13.20 4.35 -7.31
C ASP A 103 11.88 4.05 -8.03
N PRO A 104 11.33 5.00 -8.83
CA PRO A 104 10.06 4.79 -9.52
C PRO A 104 10.08 3.57 -10.44
N ARG A 105 11.24 3.17 -10.98
CA ARG A 105 11.33 1.97 -11.83
C ARG A 105 10.98 0.70 -11.07
N SER A 106 11.40 0.62 -9.80
CA SER A 106 11.11 -0.49 -8.90
C SER A 106 9.67 -0.40 -8.38
N THR A 107 9.29 0.74 -7.80
CA THR A 107 7.96 0.90 -7.21
C THR A 107 6.85 0.76 -8.24
N ASN A 108 7.02 1.30 -9.46
CA ASN A 108 5.99 1.18 -10.50
C ASN A 108 5.83 -0.25 -11.00
N ALA A 109 6.90 -1.04 -11.01
CA ALA A 109 6.80 -2.45 -11.34
C ALA A 109 5.94 -3.19 -10.31
N VAL A 110 6.18 -2.95 -9.01
CA VAL A 110 5.34 -3.52 -7.94
C VAL A 110 3.89 -3.03 -8.07
N LYS A 111 3.67 -1.72 -8.22
CA LYS A 111 2.34 -1.12 -8.41
C LYS A 111 1.59 -1.76 -9.57
N ALA A 112 2.23 -1.93 -10.73
CA ALA A 112 1.60 -2.50 -11.92
C ALA A 112 1.23 -3.97 -11.72
N ARG A 113 2.12 -4.76 -11.10
CA ARG A 113 1.88 -6.19 -10.85
C ARG A 113 0.75 -6.41 -9.84
N VAL A 114 0.69 -5.61 -8.77
CA VAL A 114 -0.45 -5.61 -7.84
C VAL A 114 -1.74 -5.16 -8.53
N ALA A 115 -1.71 -4.07 -9.31
CA ALA A 115 -2.89 -3.57 -10.01
C ALA A 115 -3.44 -4.56 -11.06
N SER A 116 -2.57 -5.38 -11.66
CA SER A 116 -2.97 -6.44 -12.60
C SER A 116 -3.53 -7.70 -11.93
N GLY A 117 -3.39 -7.84 -10.61
CA GLY A 117 -3.76 -9.04 -9.87
C GLY A 117 -2.72 -10.17 -9.90
N GLU A 118 -1.56 -9.97 -10.54
CA GLU A 118 -0.46 -10.96 -10.54
C GLU A 118 0.11 -11.18 -9.13
N LEU A 119 0.16 -10.11 -8.33
CA LEU A 119 0.59 -10.14 -6.94
C LEU A 119 -0.56 -9.70 -6.04
N ALA A 120 -0.76 -10.39 -4.93
CA ALA A 120 -1.58 -9.87 -3.84
C ALA A 120 -0.79 -8.77 -3.12
N GLY A 121 -1.37 -7.59 -2.96
CA GLY A 121 -0.68 -6.49 -2.30
C GLY A 121 -1.60 -5.33 -1.98
N PRO A 122 -1.11 -4.33 -1.24
CA PRO A 122 -1.91 -3.15 -0.92
C PRO A 122 -2.09 -2.27 -2.16
N ARG A 123 -3.08 -1.37 -2.11
CA ARG A 123 -3.12 -0.22 -2.99
C ARG A 123 -1.88 0.65 -2.73
N LEU A 124 -0.98 0.74 -3.71
CA LEU A 124 0.27 1.49 -3.59
C LEU A 124 0.21 2.83 -4.32
N LEU A 125 0.42 3.91 -3.55
CA LEU A 125 0.70 5.26 -4.05
C LEU A 125 2.20 5.54 -3.93
N SER A 126 2.76 6.40 -4.78
CA SER A 126 4.18 6.77 -4.71
C SER A 126 4.37 8.26 -4.93
N ALA A 127 5.27 8.91 -4.18
CA ALA A 127 5.76 10.24 -4.48
C ALA A 127 6.91 10.22 -5.51
N GLY A 128 7.34 9.03 -5.92
CA GLY A 128 8.51 8.79 -6.74
C GLY A 128 9.81 9.01 -5.96
N ALA A 129 10.85 9.46 -6.66
CA ALA A 129 12.14 9.73 -6.02
C ALA A 129 12.05 10.97 -5.13
N GLY A 130 12.63 10.89 -3.94
CA GLY A 130 12.78 12.04 -3.04
C GLY A 130 13.51 13.21 -3.72
N ILE A 131 13.13 14.45 -3.38
CA ILE A 131 13.71 15.67 -3.93
C ILE A 131 14.34 16.47 -2.80
N TYR A 132 15.58 16.90 -2.98
CA TYR A 132 16.34 17.64 -1.96
C TYR A 132 16.96 18.91 -2.55
N PRO A 133 17.25 19.96 -1.78
CA PRO A 133 18.07 21.05 -2.30
C PRO A 133 19.50 20.56 -2.61
N PRO A 134 20.28 21.29 -3.41
CA PRO A 134 21.68 20.93 -3.67
C PRO A 134 22.46 20.85 -2.36
N ARG A 135 23.17 19.73 -2.15
CA ARG A 135 23.90 19.43 -0.90
C ARG A 135 22.98 19.34 0.34
N GLY A 136 21.68 19.20 0.15
CA GLY A 136 20.66 19.12 1.19
C GLY A 136 20.15 17.72 1.49
N LEU A 137 20.86 16.68 1.05
CA LEU A 137 20.58 15.32 1.49
C LEU A 137 20.72 15.26 3.02
N PRO A 138 19.76 14.66 3.75
CA PRO A 138 19.87 14.49 5.18
C PRO A 138 21.18 13.79 5.55
N PHE A 139 21.82 14.22 6.64
CA PHE A 139 23.16 13.73 6.99
C PHE A 139 23.14 12.24 7.37
N TYR A 140 22.09 11.77 8.05
CA TYR A 140 21.90 10.36 8.44
C TYR A 140 21.62 9.47 7.22
N VAL A 141 20.84 10.00 6.29
CA VAL A 141 20.78 9.72 4.85
C VAL A 141 22.05 9.28 4.15
N ARG A 142 23.09 10.06 4.43
CA ARG A 142 24.16 10.25 3.48
C ARG A 142 24.86 8.93 3.30
N ASP A 143 25.38 8.33 4.36
CA ASP A 143 26.28 7.18 4.24
C ASP A 143 25.58 5.86 3.93
N GLU A 144 24.27 5.78 4.21
CA GLU A 144 23.44 4.61 3.89
C GLU A 144 23.09 4.51 2.40
N ILE A 145 22.98 5.65 1.70
CA ILE A 145 22.63 5.65 0.28
C ILE A 145 23.91 5.44 -0.56
N PRO A 146 23.97 4.42 -1.42
CA PRO A 146 25.10 4.22 -2.33
C PRO A 146 25.36 5.45 -3.21
N ARG A 147 26.63 5.78 -3.49
CA ARG A 147 26.99 6.99 -4.25
C ARG A 147 26.29 7.10 -5.60
N TYR A 148 26.09 5.97 -6.30
CA TYR A 148 25.39 5.94 -7.57
C TYR A 148 23.90 6.31 -7.44
N VAL A 149 23.24 5.93 -6.34
CA VAL A 149 21.86 6.33 -6.03
C VAL A 149 21.80 7.83 -5.70
N ARG A 150 22.76 8.36 -4.93
CA ARG A 150 22.83 9.81 -4.64
C ARG A 150 22.89 10.67 -5.90
N MET A 151 23.53 10.18 -6.96
CA MET A 151 23.62 10.88 -8.25
C MET A 151 22.30 10.87 -9.04
N MET A 152 21.40 9.92 -8.76
CA MET A 152 20.09 9.83 -9.41
C MET A 152 19.01 10.66 -8.70
N ILE A 153 19.22 11.04 -7.44
CA ILE A 153 18.28 11.81 -6.64
C ILE A 153 18.21 13.26 -7.16
N PRO A 154 17.02 13.77 -7.56
CA PRO A 154 16.85 15.14 -8.00
C PRO A 154 17.28 16.17 -6.94
N GLN A 155 18.20 17.06 -7.31
CA GLN A 155 18.66 18.17 -6.48
C GLN A 155 18.42 19.55 -7.11
N PRO A 156 17.14 19.95 -7.32
CA PRO A 156 16.81 21.18 -8.04
C PRO A 156 17.21 22.45 -7.29
N ARG A 157 17.55 23.49 -8.06
CA ARG A 157 17.78 24.85 -7.55
C ARG A 157 16.52 25.71 -7.72
N GLY A 158 16.11 26.37 -6.63
CA GLY A 158 15.00 27.32 -6.63
C GLY A 158 13.63 26.69 -6.94
N ALA A 159 12.59 27.52 -6.90
CA ALA A 159 11.20 27.07 -7.07
C ALA A 159 10.91 26.47 -8.45
N THR A 160 11.47 27.06 -9.52
CA THR A 160 11.26 26.59 -10.89
C THR A 160 11.82 25.18 -11.10
N GLY A 161 13.05 24.93 -10.62
CA GLY A 161 13.66 23.60 -10.69
C GLY A 161 12.87 22.55 -9.90
N ALA A 162 12.39 22.91 -8.70
CA ALA A 162 11.58 22.02 -7.88
C ALA A 162 10.27 21.62 -8.58
N ARG A 163 9.56 22.59 -9.20
CA ARG A 163 8.35 22.30 -9.99
C ARG A 163 8.62 21.39 -11.18
N MET A 164 9.75 21.57 -11.88
CA MET A 164 10.15 20.69 -12.98
C MET A 164 10.43 19.26 -12.49
N ALA A 165 11.10 19.12 -11.34
CA ALA A 165 11.37 17.82 -10.72
C ALA A 165 10.07 17.09 -10.32
N VAL A 166 9.11 17.79 -9.70
CA VAL A 166 7.79 17.23 -9.36
C VAL A 166 7.04 16.77 -10.61
N ARG A 167 6.95 17.62 -11.65
CA ARG A 167 6.29 17.24 -12.91
C ARG A 167 6.96 16.03 -13.57
N ARG A 168 8.28 15.91 -13.47
CA ARG A 168 9.02 14.74 -13.95
C ARG A 168 8.68 13.50 -13.12
N SER A 169 8.55 13.62 -11.80
CA SER A 169 8.12 12.52 -10.92
C SER A 169 6.74 12.00 -11.32
N GLN A 170 5.77 12.90 -11.50
CA GLN A 170 4.40 12.55 -11.93
C GLN A 170 4.39 11.83 -13.29
N ARG A 171 5.13 12.34 -14.28
CA ARG A 171 5.26 11.66 -15.59
C ARG A 171 5.89 10.27 -15.49
N ASN A 172 6.69 10.04 -14.46
CA ASN A 172 7.35 8.77 -14.20
C ASN A 172 6.57 7.89 -13.21
N GLY A 173 5.28 8.15 -12.99
CA GLY A 173 4.40 7.24 -12.24
C GLY A 173 4.37 7.44 -10.72
N ALA A 174 4.84 8.59 -10.22
CA ALA A 174 4.43 9.08 -8.89
C ALA A 174 2.91 9.31 -8.89
#